data_AF-A0A392MLQ2-F1
#
_entry.id   AF-A0A392MLQ2-F1
#
_cell.length_a   1.000
_cell.length_b   1.000
_cell.length_c   1.000
_cell.angle_alpha   90.00
_cell.angle_beta   90.00
_cell.angle_gamma   90.00
#
_symmetry.space_group_name_H-M   'P 1'
#
loop_
_entity.id
_entity.type
_entity.pdbx_description
1 polymer ?
#
loop_
_entity_poly.entity_id
_entity_poly.type
_entity_poly.pdbx_seq_one_letter_code
_entity_poly.pdbx_strand_id
1 'polypeptide(L)' 'QRGMVEPRPLPPAKQPYPPGFDVNARCDYHARSPGHHIEDCRAFKLKVQELIDRQLILFKKESHSGVVTPSP' A
#
# COMPACT_ATOMS: atom_id res chain seq x y z
N GLN A 1 15.21 13.97 2.78
CA GLN A 1 14.50 13.55 1.55
C GLN A 1 13.01 13.67 1.81
N ARG A 2 12.26 14.48 1.04
CA ARG A 2 10.80 14.55 1.18
C ARG A 2 10.21 13.34 0.47
N GLY A 3 9.38 12.54 1.15
CA GLY A 3 8.71 11.41 0.55
C GLY A 3 7.67 11.88 -0.48
N MET A 4 7.34 11.05 -1.47
CA MET A 4 6.24 11.33 -2.41
C MET A 4 4.86 11.20 -1.74
N VAL A 5 4.82 10.56 -0.57
CA VAL A 5 3.63 10.34 0.25
C VAL A 5 3.98 10.60 1.71
N GLU A 6 3.20 11.44 2.38
CA GLU A 6 3.31 11.68 3.81
C GLU A 6 2.40 10.72 4.58
N PRO A 7 2.85 10.13 5.71
CA PRO A 7 2.00 9.33 6.57
C PRO A 7 0.81 10.14 7.08
N ARG A 8 -0.37 9.50 7.14
CA ARG A 8 -1.63 10.09 7.61
C ARG A 8 -2.08 9.39 8.90
N PRO A 9 -1.83 9.96 10.08
CA PRO A 9 -2.31 9.42 11.34
C PRO A 9 -3.83 9.26 11.34
N LEU A 10 -4.30 8.21 12.02
CA LEU A 10 -5.71 7.98 12.27
C LEU A 10 -6.02 8.22 13.76
N PRO A 11 -7.27 8.61 14.09
CA PRO A 11 -7.74 8.54 15.46
C PRO A 11 -7.62 7.11 16.01
N PRO A 12 -7.40 6.93 17.32
CA PRO A 12 -7.40 5.62 17.95
C PRO A 12 -8.71 4.86 17.65
N ALA A 13 -8.58 3.60 17.26
CA ALA A 13 -9.73 2.72 17.09
C ALA A 13 -10.44 2.53 18.45
N LYS A 14 -11.77 2.59 18.43
CA LYS A 14 -12.61 2.37 19.63
C LYS A 14 -13.23 0.98 19.56
N GLN A 15 -13.40 0.37 20.73
CA GLN A 15 -14.08 -0.93 20.84
C GLN A 15 -15.60 -0.76 20.75
N PRO A 16 -16.33 -1.75 20.22
CA PRO A 16 -15.81 -2.99 19.62
C PRO A 16 -15.08 -2.73 18.30
N TYR A 17 -13.99 -3.45 18.05
CA TYR A 17 -13.23 -3.28 16.81
C TYR A 17 -14.05 -3.75 15.60
N PRO A 18 -13.88 -3.11 14.43
CA PRO A 18 -14.56 -3.53 13.22
C PRO A 18 -14.10 -4.93 12.78
N PRO A 19 -14.92 -5.67 12.00
CA PRO A 19 -14.53 -6.96 11.46
C PRO A 19 -13.21 -6.89 10.68
N GLY A 20 -12.33 -7.87 10.89
CA GLY A 20 -11.02 -7.92 10.23
C GLY A 20 -9.97 -6.96 10.82
N PHE A 21 -10.26 -6.28 11.92
CA PHE A 21 -9.26 -5.48 12.63
C PHE A 21 -8.26 -6.38 13.35
N ASP A 22 -6.99 -6.29 12.95
CA ASP A 22 -5.88 -6.93 13.63
C ASP A 22 -5.12 -5.93 14.51
N VAL A 23 -5.15 -6.15 15.83
CA VAL A 23 -4.44 -5.33 16.83
C VAL A 23 -2.91 -5.39 16.68
N ASN A 24 -2.38 -6.43 16.05
CA ASN A 24 -0.94 -6.64 15.88
C ASN A 24 -0.43 -6.07 14.54
N ALA A 25 -1.27 -6.04 13.52
CA ALA A 25 -0.93 -5.44 12.22
C ALA A 25 -0.60 -3.96 12.36
N ARG A 26 0.27 -3.45 11.47
CA ARG A 26 0.70 -2.05 11.45
C ARG A 26 0.68 -1.54 10.02
N CYS A 27 0.04 -0.39 9.81
CA CYS A 27 0.01 0.29 8.52
C CYS A 27 0.96 1.49 8.52
N ASP A 28 2.01 1.44 7.71
CA ASP A 28 3.03 2.50 7.63
C ASP A 28 2.46 3.81 7.08
N TYR A 29 1.51 3.72 6.14
CA TYR A 29 0.79 4.88 5.64
C TYR A 29 -0.04 5.57 6.74
N HIS A 30 -0.46 4.84 7.77
CA HIS A 30 -1.19 5.37 8.93
C HIS A 30 -0.31 5.54 10.16
N ALA A 31 0.97 5.84 9.98
CA ALA A 31 1.92 6.08 11.08
C ALA A 31 1.96 4.90 12.08
N ARG A 32 1.99 3.66 11.56
CA ARG A 32 2.02 2.41 12.34
C ARG A 32 0.75 2.17 13.17
N SER A 33 -0.38 2.78 12.81
CA SER A 33 -1.67 2.52 13.46
C SER A 33 -2.07 1.04 13.32
N PRO A 34 -2.70 0.44 14.36
CA PRO A 34 -3.18 -0.93 14.32
C PRO A 34 -4.40 -1.09 13.39
N GLY A 35 -4.63 -2.32 12.92
CA GLY A 35 -5.85 -2.72 12.22
C GLY A 35 -5.60 -3.51 10.95
N HIS A 36 -4.64 -3.08 10.11
CA HIS A 36 -4.30 -3.72 8.83
C HIS A 36 -2.86 -3.42 8.41
N HIS A 37 -2.31 -4.18 7.46
CA HIS A 37 -1.01 -3.92 6.83
C HIS A 37 -1.13 -2.93 5.67
N ILE A 38 -0.03 -2.27 5.29
CA ILE A 38 -0.04 -1.30 4.17
C ILE A 38 -0.54 -1.90 2.85
N GLU A 39 -0.27 -3.19 2.61
CA GLU A 39 -0.74 -3.93 1.43
C GLU A 39 -2.27 -4.01 1.34
N ASP A 40 -2.98 -3.93 2.46
CA ASP A 40 -4.44 -3.93 2.53
C ASP A 40 -5.02 -2.51 2.67
N CYS A 41 -4.16 -1.50 2.81
CA CYS A 41 -4.57 -0.13 3.05
C CYS A 41 -5.20 0.49 1.80
N ARG A 42 -6.53 0.54 1.78
CA ARG A 42 -7.29 1.18 0.69
C ARG A 42 -6.90 2.64 0.48
N ALA A 43 -6.67 3.39 1.56
CA ALA A 43 -6.30 4.81 1.48
C ALA A 43 -4.93 5.00 0.82
N PHE A 44 -3.99 4.08 1.07
CA PHE A 44 -2.68 4.09 0.42
C PHE A 44 -2.80 3.74 -1.07
N LYS A 45 -3.54 2.67 -1.42
CA LYS A 45 -3.78 2.28 -2.83
C LYS A 45 -4.38 3.42 -3.65
N LEU A 46 -5.36 4.14 -3.09
CA LEU A 46 -5.96 5.30 -3.74
C LEU A 46 -4.96 6.45 -3.92
N LYS A 47 -4.10 6.71 -2.93
CA LYS A 47 -3.06 7.73 -3.04
C LYS A 47 -2.04 7.38 -4.12
N VAL A 48 -1.62 6.12 -4.21
CA VAL A 48 -0.73 5.64 -5.28
C VAL A 48 -1.40 5.83 -6.64
N GLN A 49 -2.67 5.45 -6.79
CA GLN A 49 -3.41 5.66 -8.03
C GLN A 49 -3.49 7.15 -8.41
N GLU A 50 -3.79 8.05 -7.46
CA GLU A 50 -3.80 9.49 -7.70
C GLU A 50 -2.43 10.00 -8.21
N LEU A 51 -1.33 9.47 -7.68
CA LEU A 51 0.02 9.84 -8.15
C LEU A 51 0.31 9.33 -9.56
N ILE A 52 -0.19 8.15 -9.92
CA ILE A 52 -0.11 7.61 -11.30
C ILE A 52 -0.91 8.49 -12.25
N ASP A 53 -2.16 8.81 -11.89
CA ASP A 53 -3.07 9.58 -12.74
C ASP A 53 -2.52 11.00 -13.01
N ARG A 54 -1.82 11.57 -12.03
CA ARG A 54 -1.11 12.85 -12.16
C ARG A 54 0.27 12.74 -12.81
N GLN A 55 0.68 11.53 -13.22
CA GLN A 55 2.00 11.24 -13.81
C GLN A 55 3.18 11.65 -12.91
N LEU A 56 2.97 11.66 -11.58
CA LEU A 56 4.00 11.98 -10.60
C LEU A 56 4.85 10.75 -10.26
N ILE A 57 4.31 9.56 -10.48
CA ILE A 57 5.04 8.29 -10.42
C ILE A 57 4.74 7.48 -11.67
N LEU A 58 5.74 6.74 -12.16
CA LEU A 58 5.60 5.84 -13.29
C LEU A 58 6.09 4.45 -12.88
N PHE A 59 5.27 3.44 -13.11
CA PHE A 59 5.69 2.05 -12.96
C PHE A 59 6.30 1.56 -14.27
N LYS A 60 7.53 1.05 -14.22
CA LYS A 60 8.09 0.32 -15.35
C LYS A 60 7.42 -1.05 -15.37
N LYS A 61 6.81 -1.40 -16.50
CA LYS A 61 6.36 -2.76 -16.75
C LYS A 61 7.57 -3.57 -17.17
N GLU A 62 8.03 -4.49 -16.32
CA GLU A 62 9.04 -5.45 -16.71
C GLU A 62 8.38 -6.43 -17.70
N SER A 63 8.76 -6.35 -18.97
CA SER A 63 8.38 -7.35 -19.96
C SER A 63 9.18 -8.61 -19.66
N HIS A 64 8.61 -9.55 -18.89
CA HIS A 64 9.14 -10.91 -18.86
C HIS A 64 8.94 -11.53 -20.24
N SER A 65 9.87 -11.27 -21.16
CA SER A 65 10.04 -12.06 -22.36
C SER A 65 10.60 -13.41 -21.91
N GLY A 66 9.70 -14.26 -21.41
CA GLY A 66 9.99 -15.64 -21.11
C GLY A 66 10.25 -16.35 -22.43
N VAL A 67 11.49 -16.33 -22.89
CA VAL A 67 11.96 -17.30 -23.87
C VAL A 67 11.95 -18.63 -23.14
N VAL A 68 10.80 -19.32 -23.16
CA VAL A 68 10.74 -20.73 -22.77
C VAL A 68 11.43 -21.47 -23.90
N THR A 69 12.75 -21.62 -23.81
CA THR A 69 13.46 -22.64 -24.57
C THR A 69 12.99 -24.00 -24.04
N PRO A 70 12.30 -24.84 -24.81
CA PRO A 70 12.12 -26.22 -24.40
C PRO A 70 13.51 -26.87 -24.39
N SER A 71 13.90 -27.40 -23.23
CA SER A 71 15.10 -28.26 -23.15
C SER A 71 14.81 -29.58 -23.89
N PRO A 72 15.83 -30.19 -24.52
CA PRO A 72 15.69 -31.38 -25.35
C PRO A 72 15.20 -32.62 -24.59
#